data_AF-A0A7S1AWP4-F1
#
_entry.id   AF-A0A7S1AWP4-F1
#
_cell.length_a   1.000
_cell.length_b   1.000
_cell.length_c   1.000
_cell.angle_alpha   90.00
_cell.angle_beta   90.00
_cell.angle_gamma   90.00
#
_symmetry.space_group_name_H-M   'P 1'
#
loop_
_entity.id
_entity.type
_entity.pdbx_description
1 polymer ?
#
loop_
_entity_poly.entity_id
_entity_poly.type
_entity_poly.pdbx_seq_one_letter_code
_entity_poly.pdbx_strand_id
1 'polypeptide(L)'
;TNMFFLSACTLDGSFSVLQNPCVPVSCGVAPVVGLATSLSSVSLVSVGMASLSTESGEALSLESGQVSHYVCDHGHTVDGQAASTASFSVTCSANGTFTPEPVASCQPVVCSQLPVVPNTLPLPTSVATGPFVFGNASPVYTCK
;
A
#
# COMPACT_ATOMS: atom_id res chain seq x y z
N THR A 1 -18.03 -15.08 -6.80
CA THR A 1 -18.78 -16.05 -7.63
C THR A 1 -20.25 -16.01 -7.27
N ASN A 2 -21.17 -15.96 -8.25
CA ASN A 2 -22.60 -16.09 -7.97
C ASN A 2 -22.88 -17.51 -7.47
N MET A 3 -23.07 -17.66 -6.16
CA MET A 3 -23.34 -18.94 -5.52
C MET A 3 -24.86 -19.14 -5.45
N PHE A 4 -25.36 -20.21 -6.04
CA PHE A 4 -26.75 -20.63 -5.92
C PHE A 4 -26.84 -21.64 -4.79
N PHE A 5 -27.77 -21.44 -3.85
CA PHE A 5 -28.08 -22.42 -2.82
C PHE A 5 -29.55 -22.83 -2.93
N LEU A 6 -29.80 -24.11 -2.64
CA LEU A 6 -31.15 -24.68 -2.62
C LEU A 6 -31.64 -24.68 -1.17
N SER A 7 -32.80 -24.08 -0.91
CA SER A 7 -33.51 -24.19 0.37
C SER A 7 -34.68 -25.16 0.20
N ALA A 8 -34.71 -26.22 1.00
CA ALA A 8 -35.80 -27.20 1.00
C ALA A 8 -36.91 -26.77 1.95
N CYS A 9 -38.18 -26.91 1.53
CA CYS A 9 -39.33 -26.71 2.40
C CYS A 9 -39.47 -27.92 3.36
N THR A 10 -39.65 -27.64 4.65
CA THR A 10 -39.85 -28.63 5.71
C THR A 10 -41.33 -28.91 5.95
N LEU A 11 -41.65 -30.03 6.62
CA LEU A 11 -43.03 -30.45 6.92
C LEU A 11 -43.77 -29.45 7.83
N ASP A 12 -43.05 -28.65 8.61
CA ASP A 12 -43.59 -27.57 9.45
C ASP A 12 -43.87 -26.27 8.65
N GLY A 13 -43.74 -26.30 7.32
CA GLY A 13 -43.97 -25.16 6.44
C GLY A 13 -42.86 -24.11 6.44
N SER A 14 -41.71 -24.41 7.07
CA SER A 14 -40.54 -23.52 7.11
C SER A 14 -39.49 -23.92 6.06
N PHE A 15 -38.71 -22.96 5.57
CA PHE A 15 -37.54 -23.29 4.74
C PHE A 15 -36.37 -23.75 5.62
N SER A 16 -35.63 -24.77 5.17
CA SER A 16 -34.35 -25.16 5.75
C SER A 16 -33.37 -24.01 5.56
N VAL A 17 -33.16 -23.21 6.61
CA VAL A 17 -32.18 -22.12 6.58
C VAL A 17 -30.80 -22.75 6.72
N LEU A 18 -30.04 -22.76 5.62
CA LEU A 18 -28.61 -23.04 5.73
C LEU A 18 -27.99 -21.84 6.48
N GLN A 19 -27.36 -22.08 7.62
CA GLN A 19 -26.82 -21.00 8.44
C GLN A 19 -25.55 -20.45 7.75
N ASN A 20 -25.60 -19.18 7.33
CA ASN A 20 -24.54 -18.42 6.63
C ASN A 20 -23.96 -19.06 5.34
N PRO A 21 -24.77 -19.21 4.26
CA PRO A 21 -24.29 -19.77 3.00
C PRO A 21 -23.36 -18.83 2.23
N CYS A 22 -23.42 -17.53 2.53
CA CYS A 22 -22.69 -16.49 1.82
C CYS A 22 -21.69 -15.84 2.79
N VAL A 23 -20.46 -16.35 2.81
CA VAL A 23 -19.34 -15.71 3.50
C VAL A 23 -18.55 -14.86 2.50
N PRO A 24 -18.01 -13.70 2.92
CA PRO A 24 -17.17 -12.89 2.05
C PRO A 24 -15.92 -13.67 1.66
N VAL A 25 -15.41 -13.40 0.45
CA VAL A 25 -14.16 -14.02 -0.01
C VAL A 25 -13.00 -13.42 0.77
N SER A 26 -12.19 -14.27 1.39
CA SER A 26 -10.97 -13.86 2.08
C SER A 26 -9.81 -13.79 1.09
N CYS A 27 -9.18 -12.62 0.94
CA CYS A 27 -7.92 -12.48 0.21
C CYS A 27 -6.71 -12.85 1.06
N GLY A 28 -6.88 -12.90 2.38
CA GLY A 28 -5.78 -13.14 3.32
C GLY A 28 -4.99 -11.87 3.59
N VAL A 29 -3.73 -12.04 3.98
CA VAL A 29 -2.85 -10.96 4.41
C VAL A 29 -2.51 -10.04 3.24
N ALA A 30 -2.62 -8.72 3.45
CA ALA A 30 -2.13 -7.74 2.49
C ALA A 30 -0.62 -7.95 2.27
N PRO A 31 -0.16 -8.05 1.01
CA PRO A 31 1.24 -8.32 0.74
C PRO A 31 2.13 -7.15 1.19
N VAL A 32 3.32 -7.50 1.66
CA VAL A 32 4.29 -6.52 2.12
C VAL A 32 4.84 -5.74 0.93
N VAL A 33 4.73 -4.42 0.98
CA VAL A 33 5.37 -3.52 0.02
C VAL A 33 6.61 -2.93 0.69
N GLY A 34 7.78 -3.16 0.09
CA GLY A 34 9.04 -2.61 0.61
C GLY A 34 9.04 -1.08 0.58
N LEU A 35 9.65 -0.46 1.60
CA LEU A 35 9.74 1.00 1.76
C LEU A 35 8.36 1.67 1.90
N ALA A 36 7.38 0.95 2.43
CA ALA A 36 6.05 1.45 2.72
C ALA A 36 5.54 0.93 4.07
N THR A 37 4.79 1.76 4.77
CA THR A 37 3.97 1.35 5.92
C THR A 37 2.56 1.02 5.45
N SER A 38 2.10 -0.19 5.76
CA SER A 38 0.72 -0.60 5.49
C SER A 38 -0.19 -0.13 6.63
N LEU A 39 -1.11 0.76 6.32
CA LEU A 39 -2.18 1.21 7.20
C LEU A 39 -3.47 0.54 6.71
N SER A 40 -3.88 -0.55 7.36
CA SER A 40 -5.15 -1.19 7.02
C SER A 40 -6.31 -0.33 7.54
N SER A 41 -7.17 0.15 6.65
CA SER A 41 -8.40 0.85 7.04
C SER A 41 -9.45 -0.17 7.44
N VAL A 42 -9.33 -0.73 8.64
CA VAL A 42 -10.51 -1.31 9.27
C VAL A 42 -11.38 -0.13 9.68
N SER A 43 -12.63 -0.08 9.20
CA SER A 43 -13.66 0.75 9.82
C SER A 43 -13.83 0.27 11.25
N LEU A 44 -13.10 0.91 12.17
CA LEU A 44 -13.17 0.74 13.61
C LEU A 44 -14.51 1.25 14.18
N VAL A 45 -15.61 0.70 13.68
CA VAL A 45 -16.97 0.98 14.18
C VAL A 45 -17.52 -0.18 15.02
N SER A 46 -16.86 -1.33 15.10
CA SER A 46 -17.39 -2.47 15.86
C SER A 46 -16.45 -3.19 16.83
N VAL A 47 -15.20 -2.74 17.01
CA VAL A 47 -14.38 -3.20 18.14
C VAL A 47 -13.85 -1.98 18.85
N GLY A 48 -14.37 -1.73 20.06
CA GLY A 48 -13.95 -0.62 20.91
C GLY A 48 -12.43 -0.62 21.06
N MET A 49 -11.83 0.57 20.86
CA MET A 49 -10.43 0.92 21.11
C MET A 49 -9.46 -0.28 21.21
N ALA A 50 -8.99 -0.75 20.06
CA ALA A 50 -7.69 -1.39 19.99
C ALA A 50 -6.76 -0.49 19.17
N SER A 51 -6.09 0.44 19.88
CA SER A 51 -4.82 0.97 19.43
C SER A 51 -3.84 -0.20 19.31
N LEU A 52 -3.64 -0.70 18.09
CA LEU A 52 -2.61 -1.69 17.79
C LEU A 52 -1.47 -0.98 17.06
N SER A 53 -0.66 -0.30 17.86
CA SER A 53 0.78 -0.34 17.65
C SER A 53 1.25 -1.69 18.17
N THR A 54 1.63 -2.62 17.28
CA THR A 54 2.30 -3.84 17.71
C THR A 54 3.57 -4.04 16.90
N GLU A 55 4.69 -3.92 17.60
CA GLU A 55 6.04 -4.31 17.19
C GLU A 55 6.21 -5.84 17.06
N SER A 56 5.14 -6.55 16.70
CA SER A 56 5.17 -7.96 16.30
C SER A 56 4.11 -8.15 15.23
N GLY A 57 4.55 -8.44 14.00
CA GLY A 57 3.72 -8.47 12.79
C GLY A 57 2.60 -9.49 12.83
N GLU A 58 1.46 -9.10 13.37
CA GLU A 58 0.21 -9.85 13.27
C GLU A 58 -0.51 -9.37 12.02
N ALA A 59 -0.47 -10.21 11.00
CA ALA A 59 -0.88 -9.85 9.68
C ALA A 59 -2.41 -9.89 9.55
N LEU A 60 -3.03 -8.72 9.33
CA LEU A 60 -4.47 -8.61 9.18
C LEU A 60 -4.94 -9.23 7.85
N SER A 61 -5.91 -10.14 7.93
CA SER A 61 -6.54 -10.75 6.77
C SER A 61 -7.65 -9.86 6.21
N LEU A 62 -7.65 -9.60 4.91
CA LEU A 62 -8.67 -8.80 4.23
C LEU A 62 -9.76 -9.67 3.57
N GLU A 63 -10.98 -9.18 3.62
CA GLU A 63 -12.18 -9.75 3.02
C GLU A 63 -12.66 -8.92 1.83
N SER A 64 -13.45 -9.52 0.94
CA SER A 64 -13.96 -8.89 -0.28
C SER A 64 -14.63 -7.55 0.02
N GLY A 65 -14.11 -6.48 -0.60
CA GLY A 65 -14.57 -5.09 -0.42
C GLY A 65 -13.78 -4.30 0.63
N GLN A 66 -12.91 -4.94 1.40
CA GLN A 66 -11.99 -4.25 2.30
C GLN A 66 -10.77 -3.71 1.54
N VAL A 67 -10.18 -2.64 2.08
CA VAL A 67 -9.07 -1.89 1.47
C VAL A 67 -7.90 -1.84 2.45
N SER A 68 -6.69 -2.03 1.92
CA SER A 68 -5.45 -1.75 2.64
C SER A 68 -4.77 -0.53 2.02
N HIS A 69 -4.42 0.44 2.85
CA HIS A 69 -3.69 1.62 2.41
C HIS A 69 -2.20 1.43 2.68
N TYR A 70 -1.38 1.99 1.81
CA TYR A 70 0.06 2.02 1.94
C TYR A 70 0.55 3.45 1.85
N VAL A 71 1.54 3.77 2.68
CA VAL A 71 2.22 5.06 2.66
C VAL A 71 3.71 4.78 2.49
N CYS A 72 4.30 5.28 1.41
CA CYS A 72 5.72 5.20 1.17
C CYS A 72 6.51 5.91 2.27
N ASP A 73 7.66 5.35 2.62
CA ASP A 73 8.58 5.93 3.59
C ASP A 73 9.08 7.30 3.12
N HIS A 74 9.58 8.09 4.07
CA HIS A 74 10.11 9.42 3.79
C HIS A 74 11.12 9.39 2.63
N GLY A 75 10.90 10.27 1.64
CA GLY A 75 11.74 10.38 0.45
C GLY A 75 11.46 9.36 -0.66
N HIS A 76 10.33 8.64 -0.57
CA HIS A 76 9.84 7.74 -1.61
C HIS A 76 8.41 8.12 -2.04
N THR A 77 8.08 7.89 -3.31
CA THR A 77 6.73 8.12 -3.89
C THR A 77 6.37 6.99 -4.84
N VAL A 78 5.09 6.93 -5.26
CA VAL A 78 4.57 5.84 -6.11
C VAL A 78 5.29 5.72 -7.46
N ASP A 79 5.83 6.82 -7.97
CA ASP A 79 6.52 6.87 -9.28
C ASP A 79 7.92 7.47 -9.18
N GLY A 80 8.45 7.67 -7.97
CA GLY A 80 9.76 8.29 -7.75
C GLY A 80 9.81 9.79 -8.08
N GLN A 81 8.69 10.39 -8.47
CA GLN A 81 8.60 11.83 -8.71
C GLN A 81 8.21 12.56 -7.44
N ALA A 82 8.88 13.68 -7.14
CA ALA A 82 8.59 14.50 -5.95
C ALA A 82 7.15 15.03 -5.92
N ALA A 83 6.54 15.22 -7.09
CA ALA A 83 5.15 15.67 -7.24
C ALA A 83 4.14 14.52 -7.27
N SER A 84 4.58 13.25 -7.30
CA SER A 84 3.69 12.10 -7.24
C SER A 84 3.23 11.84 -5.80
N THR A 85 2.14 11.11 -5.66
CA THR A 85 1.60 10.69 -4.37
C THR A 85 2.55 9.73 -3.66
N ALA A 86 2.69 9.89 -2.35
CA ALA A 86 3.41 8.95 -1.48
C ALA A 86 2.50 7.87 -0.89
N SER A 87 1.27 7.72 -1.40
CA SER A 87 0.29 6.78 -0.85
C SER A 87 -0.52 6.13 -1.95
N PHE A 88 -0.86 4.87 -1.76
CA PHE A 88 -1.74 4.11 -2.66
C PHE A 88 -2.56 3.11 -1.84
N SER A 89 -3.55 2.47 -2.47
CA SER A 89 -4.38 1.47 -1.81
C SER A 89 -4.64 0.26 -2.69
N VAL A 90 -4.85 -0.89 -2.06
CA VAL A 90 -5.27 -2.11 -2.72
C VAL A 90 -6.56 -2.62 -2.10
N THR A 91 -7.45 -3.13 -2.94
CA THR A 91 -8.76 -3.63 -2.53
C THR A 91 -8.77 -5.15 -2.66
N CYS A 92 -9.26 -5.84 -1.63
CA CYS A 92 -9.57 -7.26 -1.73
C CYS A 92 -10.79 -7.44 -2.64
N SER A 93 -10.57 -8.02 -3.81
CA SER A 93 -11.61 -8.23 -4.83
C SER A 93 -12.44 -9.47 -4.50
N ALA A 94 -13.65 -9.55 -5.06
CA ALA A 94 -14.54 -10.72 -4.91
C ALA A 94 -13.98 -12.04 -5.50
N ASN A 95 -12.83 -11.99 -6.18
CA ASN A 95 -12.08 -13.14 -6.68
C ASN A 95 -10.98 -13.62 -5.72
N GLY A 96 -10.82 -12.98 -4.55
CA GLY A 96 -9.78 -13.33 -3.59
C GLY A 96 -8.39 -12.75 -3.91
N THR A 97 -8.32 -11.79 -4.84
CA THR A 97 -7.09 -11.12 -5.26
C THR A 97 -7.07 -9.66 -4.84
N PHE A 98 -5.88 -9.13 -4.58
CA PHE A 98 -5.68 -7.70 -4.35
C PHE A 98 -5.61 -6.94 -5.68
N THR A 99 -6.40 -5.88 -5.78
CA THR A 99 -6.47 -5.04 -6.98
C THR A 99 -6.34 -3.55 -6.59
N PRO A 100 -5.45 -2.78 -7.23
CA PRO A 100 -4.41 -3.22 -8.17
C PRO A 100 -3.39 -4.17 -7.51
N GLU A 101 -2.67 -4.95 -8.32
CA GLU A 101 -1.58 -5.78 -7.81
C GLU A 101 -0.51 -4.88 -7.19
N PRO A 102 -0.06 -5.13 -5.94
CA PRO A 102 0.83 -4.25 -5.18
C PRO A 102 2.30 -4.31 -5.63
N VAL A 103 2.54 -4.48 -6.94
CA VAL A 103 3.89 -4.52 -7.53
C VAL A 103 4.65 -3.24 -7.18
N ALA A 104 5.61 -3.38 -6.26
CA ALA A 104 6.72 -2.47 -5.92
C ALA A 104 6.46 -0.99 -6.18
N SER A 105 5.53 -0.40 -5.42
CA SER A 105 5.04 0.94 -5.72
C SER A 105 5.97 2.05 -5.23
N CYS A 106 6.76 1.86 -4.18
CA CYS A 106 7.54 2.98 -3.61
C CYS A 106 8.94 3.08 -4.23
N GLN A 107 9.18 4.15 -4.99
CA GLN A 107 10.46 4.48 -5.61
C GLN A 107 11.08 5.72 -4.93
N PRO A 108 12.42 5.80 -4.83
CA PRO A 108 13.08 6.96 -4.25
C PRO A 108 12.83 8.21 -5.09
N VAL A 109 12.63 9.34 -4.43
CA VAL A 109 12.34 10.61 -5.11
C VAL A 109 13.56 11.06 -5.91
N VAL A 110 13.36 11.30 -7.21
CA VAL A 110 14.34 11.87 -8.13
C VAL A 110 14.35 13.39 -8.00
N CYS A 111 15.53 13.96 -7.81
CA CYS A 111 15.75 15.40 -7.79
C CYS A 111 15.80 15.95 -9.22
N SER A 112 14.97 16.96 -9.49
CA SER A 112 14.64 17.39 -10.86
C SER A 112 15.68 18.28 -11.55
N GLN A 113 16.68 18.82 -10.85
CA GLN A 113 17.86 19.47 -11.43
C GLN A 113 18.85 19.80 -10.31
N LEU A 114 20.14 19.89 -10.65
CA LEU A 114 21.14 20.48 -9.76
C LEU A 114 20.85 21.97 -9.50
N PRO A 115 20.93 22.44 -8.24
CA PRO A 115 20.79 23.86 -7.97
C PRO A 115 21.92 24.66 -8.65
N VAL A 116 21.58 25.83 -9.18
CA VAL A 116 22.56 26.79 -9.68
C VAL A 116 22.95 27.70 -8.53
N VAL A 117 24.18 27.54 -8.04
CA VAL A 117 24.71 28.36 -6.94
C VAL A 117 25.68 29.39 -7.53
N PRO A 118 25.44 30.71 -7.36
CA PRO A 118 26.26 31.75 -7.96
C PRO A 118 27.70 31.73 -7.41
N ASN A 119 28.68 32.07 -8.27
CA ASN A 119 30.11 32.04 -7.95
C ASN A 119 30.62 30.66 -7.49
N THR A 120 30.01 29.58 -7.97
CA THR A 120 30.49 28.22 -7.69
C THR A 120 30.60 27.38 -8.95
N LEU A 121 31.37 26.30 -8.86
CA LEU A 121 31.47 25.26 -9.89
C LEU A 121 31.21 23.90 -9.26
N PRO A 122 30.43 23.00 -9.91
CA PRO A 122 30.23 21.64 -9.43
C PRO A 122 31.53 20.85 -9.51
N LEU A 123 31.80 20.04 -8.49
CA LEU A 123 33.00 19.21 -8.43
C LEU A 123 32.81 17.97 -9.31
N PRO A 124 33.71 17.68 -10.27
CA PRO A 124 33.52 16.61 -11.25
C PRO A 124 33.40 15.21 -10.63
N THR A 125 33.97 15.01 -9.43
CA THR A 125 33.87 13.75 -8.67
C THR A 125 32.51 13.54 -8.00
N SER A 126 31.68 14.58 -7.89
CA SER A 126 30.35 14.55 -7.26
C SER A 126 29.20 14.56 -8.27
N VAL A 127 29.51 14.74 -9.56
CA VAL A 127 28.55 14.58 -10.64
C VAL A 127 28.48 13.09 -10.96
N ALA A 128 27.68 12.35 -10.20
CA ALA A 128 27.37 10.97 -10.53
C ALA A 128 26.76 10.91 -11.95
N THR A 129 27.09 9.86 -12.71
CA THR A 129 26.65 9.67 -14.11
C THR A 129 25.15 9.33 -14.23
N GLY A 130 24.34 9.66 -13.23
CA GLY A 130 22.93 9.28 -13.11
C GLY A 130 22.11 10.33 -12.35
N PRO A 131 20.78 10.11 -12.24
CA PRO A 131 19.89 11.02 -11.54
C PRO A 131 20.21 11.08 -10.04
N PHE A 132 20.18 12.28 -9.47
CA PHE A 132 20.25 12.46 -8.02
C PHE A 132 18.92 11.98 -7.42
N VAL A 133 18.99 11.03 -6.49
CA VAL A 133 17.81 10.50 -5.79
C VAL A 133 17.95 10.70 -4.28
N PHE A 134 16.82 10.74 -3.58
CA PHE A 134 16.80 10.86 -2.13
C PHE A 134 17.65 9.78 -1.45
N GLY A 135 18.47 10.16 -0.47
CA GLY A 135 19.36 9.26 0.25
C GLY A 135 20.68 8.93 -0.47
N ASN A 136 20.88 9.41 -1.71
CA ASN A 136 22.18 9.31 -2.40
C ASN A 136 23.15 10.45 -1.99
N ALA A 137 24.38 10.39 -2.50
CA ALA A 137 25.36 11.44 -2.31
C ALA A 137 24.89 12.76 -2.96
N SER A 138 25.02 13.86 -2.21
CA SER A 138 24.69 15.19 -2.71
C SER A 138 25.80 15.74 -3.62
N PRO A 139 25.46 16.59 -4.60
CA PRO A 139 26.46 17.30 -5.41
C PRO A 139 27.31 18.22 -4.52
N VAL A 140 28.62 18.26 -4.80
CA VAL A 140 29.56 19.14 -4.10
C VAL A 140 29.92 20.29 -5.02
N TYR A 141 29.93 21.51 -4.47
CA TYR A 141 30.31 22.73 -5.17
C TYR A 141 31.57 23.32 -4.55
N THR A 142 32.41 23.95 -5.37
CA THR A 142 33.55 24.74 -4.91
C THR A 142 33.37 26.20 -5.33
N CYS A 143 33.82 27.13 -4.49
CA CYS A 143 33.79 28.55 -4.82
C CYS A 143 34.72 28.84 -6.00
N LYS A 144 34.28 29.74 -6.87
CA LYS A 144 35.08 30.29 -7.97
C LYS A 144 36.06 31.34 -7.47
#